data_AF-A0A8S0UJD6-F1
#
_entry.id   AF-A0A8S0UJD6-F1
#
_cell.length_a   1.000
_cell.length_b   1.000
_cell.length_c   1.000
_cell.angle_alpha   90.00
_cell.angle_beta   90.00
_cell.angle_gamma   90.00
#
_symmetry.space_group_name_H-M   'P 1'
#
loop_
_entity.id
_entity.type
_entity.pdbx_description
1 polymer ?
#
loop_
_entity_poly.entity_id
_entity_poly.type
_entity_poly.pdbx_seq_one_letter_code
_entity_poly.pdbx_strand_id
1 'polypeptide(L)' 'MKIAAGTSGVVSVAIEGEKKDQVVVLGEGVDAAALTSLLRKKVGHASLELVHDV' A
#
# COMPACT_ATOMS: atom_id res chain seq x y z
N MET A 1 -4.29 -8.14 -3.17
CA MET A 1 -4.18 -7.32 -1.94
C MET A 1 -3.49 -7.99 -0.76
N LYS A 2 -3.34 -9.32 -0.72
CA LYS A 2 -2.68 -10.01 0.40
C LYS A 2 -1.24 -9.56 0.69
N ILE A 3 -0.56 -8.98 -0.31
CA ILE A 3 0.80 -8.43 -0.17
C ILE A 3 0.79 -7.15 0.67
N ALA A 4 -0.14 -6.22 0.40
CA ALA A 4 -0.28 -5.01 1.21
C ALA A 4 -0.78 -5.33 2.62
N ALA A 5 -1.81 -6.17 2.73
CA ALA A 5 -2.36 -6.57 4.03
C ALA A 5 -1.42 -7.49 4.85
N GLY A 6 -0.45 -8.14 4.20
CA GLY A 6 0.53 -9.00 4.86
C GLY A 6 1.82 -8.29 5.27
N THR A 7 1.94 -7.00 4.96
CA THR A 7 3.08 -6.18 5.40
C THR A 7 2.95 -5.91 6.90
N SER A 8 4.07 -6.01 7.62
CA SER A 8 4.11 -5.72 9.05
C SER A 8 3.68 -4.28 9.33
N GLY A 9 2.88 -4.08 10.37
CA GLY A 9 2.36 -2.77 10.75
C GLY A 9 1.05 -2.37 10.05
N VAL A 10 0.62 -3.10 9.02
CA VAL A 10 -0.64 -2.80 8.32
C VAL A 10 -1.85 -3.25 9.13
N VAL A 11 -2.74 -2.30 9.43
CA VAL A 11 -3.99 -2.50 10.16
C VAL A 11 -5.15 -2.68 9.19
N SER A 12 -5.17 -1.91 8.09
CA SER A 12 -6.24 -1.99 7.10
C SER A 12 -5.75 -1.63 5.71
N VAL A 13 -6.43 -2.16 4.70
CA VAL A 13 -6.16 -1.87 3.28
C VAL A 13 -7.48 -1.65 2.57
N ALA A 14 -7.60 -0.53 1.87
CA ALA A 14 -8.73 -0.17 1.04
C ALA A 14 -8.29 0.06 -0.41
N ILE A 15 -9.23 -0.13 -1.34
CA ILE A 15 -9.05 0.25 -2.75
C ILE A 15 -9.97 1.44 -2.98
N GLU A 16 -9.37 2.54 -3.42
CA GLU A 16 -10.06 3.78 -3.76
C GLU A 16 -9.73 4.21 -5.20
N GLY A 17 -10.25 5.37 -5.60
CA GLY A 17 -10.14 5.88 -6.96
C GLY A 17 -11.29 5.42 -7.85
N GLU A 18 -11.65 6.28 -8.81
CA GLU A 18 -12.79 6.07 -9.72
C GLU A 18 -12.64 4.80 -10.57
N LYS A 19 -11.39 4.40 -10.86
CA LYS A 19 -11.07 3.17 -11.59
C LYS A 19 -10.51 2.05 -10.69
N LYS A 20 -10.62 2.21 -9.36
CA LYS A 20 -10.11 1.25 -8.36
C LYS A 20 -8.60 0.99 -8.50
N ASP A 21 -7.89 2.03 -8.87
CA ASP A 21 -6.46 2.05 -9.17
C ASP A 21 -5.60 2.55 -7.99
N GLN A 22 -6.22 3.07 -6.92
CA GLN A 22 -5.52 3.56 -5.74
C GLN A 22 -5.64 2.58 -4.58
N VAL A 23 -4.53 2.29 -3.91
CA VAL A 23 -4.48 1.42 -2.74
C VAL A 23 -4.15 2.27 -1.53
N VAL A 24 -5.11 2.40 -0.62
CA VAL A 24 -4.95 3.11 0.65
C VAL A 24 -4.61 2.09 1.73
N VAL A 25 -3.53 2.35 2.47
CA VAL A 25 -3.05 1.47 3.53
C VAL A 25 -3.00 2.25 4.82
N LEU A 26 -3.61 1.70 5.86
CA LEU A 26 -3.58 2.23 7.21
C LEU A 26 -2.75 1.29 8.07
N GLY A 27 -1.83 1.83 8.85
CA GLY A 27 -0.98 1.04 9.72
C GLY A 27 0.02 1.87 10.48
N GLU A 28 0.63 1.26 11.49
CA GLU A 28 1.64 1.88 12.34
C GLU A 28 3.00 1.23 12.07
N GLY A 29 4.03 2.03 11.82
CA GLY A 29 5.36 1.52 11.44
C GLY A 29 5.40 0.84 10.07
N VAL A 30 4.50 1.22 9.15
CA VAL A 30 4.48 0.69 7.78
C VAL A 30 5.60 1.33 6.97
N ASP A 31 6.53 0.51 6.50
CA ASP A 31 7.52 0.94 5.52
C ASP A 31 6.87 1.06 4.12
N ALA A 32 6.48 2.29 3.79
CA ALA A 32 5.84 2.58 2.51
C ALA A 32 6.77 2.31 1.32
N ALA A 33 8.09 2.51 1.44
CA ALA A 33 9.04 2.26 0.37
C ALA A 33 9.17 0.75 0.09
N ALA A 34 9.31 -0.05 1.14
CA ALA A 34 9.34 -1.51 1.02
C ALA A 34 8.03 -2.05 0.45
N LEU A 35 6.88 -1.52 0.91
CA LEU A 35 5.57 -1.90 0.41
C LEU A 35 5.41 -1.61 -1.09
N THR A 36 5.75 -0.39 -1.54
CA THR A 36 5.71 -0.03 -2.97
C THR A 36 6.66 -0.90 -3.79
N SER A 37 7.85 -1.22 -3.27
CA SER A 37 8.80 -2.11 -3.95
C SER A 37 8.26 -3.54 -4.09
N LEU A 38 7.61 -4.08 -3.05
CA LEU A 38 6.96 -5.39 -3.10
C LEU A 38 5.81 -5.42 -4.10
N LEU A 39 5.00 -4.36 -4.15
CA LEU A 39 3.93 -4.20 -5.14
C LEU A 39 4.49 -4.16 -6.56
N ARG A 40 5.55 -3.39 -6.81
CA ARG A 40 6.29 -3.37 -8.08
C ARG A 40 6.76 -4.76 -8.52
N LYS A 41 7.25 -5.55 -7.58
CA LYS A 41 7.80 -6.89 -7.87
C LYS A 41 6.74 -7.96 -8.09
N LYS A 42 5.59 -7.88 -7.41
CA LYS A 42 4.60 -8.97 -7.34
C LYS A 42 3.26 -8.68 -8.01
N VAL A 43 2.90 -7.41 -8.18
CA VAL A 43 1.62 -6.98 -8.75
C VAL A 43 1.85 -6.32 -10.11
N GLY A 44 2.80 -5.39 -10.19
CA GLY A 44 3.06 -4.59 -11.39
C GLY A 44 3.42 -3.17 -11.00
N HIS A 45 3.45 -2.25 -11.97
CA HIS A 45 3.85 -0.87 -11.71
C HIS A 45 3.00 -0.24 -10.60
N ALA A 46 3.66 0.23 -9.54
CA ALA A 46 3.04 0.93 -8.43
C ALA A 46 3.88 2.17 -8.10
N SER A 47 3.24 3.31 -7.87
CA SER A 47 3.88 4.52 -7.36
C SER A 47 3.35 4.82 -5.97
N LEU A 48 4.21 5.46 -5.17
CA LEU A 48 3.79 6.00 -3.89
C LEU A 48 3.31 7.43 -4.18
N GLU A 49 2.01 7.67 -4.00
CA GLU A 49 1.39 8.96 -4.32
C GLU A 49 1.38 9.89 -3.10
N LEU A 50 0.98 9.37 -1.93
CA LEU A 50 0.84 10.12 -0.70
C LEU A 50 1.24 9.25 0.48
N VAL A 51 2.03 9.80 1.41
CA VAL A 51 2.15 9.29 2.77
C VAL A 51 1.68 10.40 3.71
N HIS A 52 0.88 10.04 4.69
CA HIS A 52 0.43 10.94 5.74
C HIS A 52 0.61 10.26 7.09
N ASP A 53 1.26 10.95 8.02
CA ASP A 53 1.33 10.57 9.43
C ASP A 53 0.12 11.14 10.16
N VAL A 54 -0.53 10.30 10.98
CA VAL A 54 -1.66 10.68 11.84
C VAL A 54 -1.22 11.21 13.20
#